data_AF-A0A8T6ESE0-F1
#
_entry.id   AF-A0A8T6ESE0-F1
#
_cell.length_a   1.000
_cell.length_b   1.000
_cell.length_c   1.000
_cell.angle_alpha   90.00
_cell.angle_beta   90.00
_cell.angle_gamma   90.00
#
_symmetry.space_group_name_H-M   'P 1'
#
loop_
_entity.id
_entity.type
_entity.pdbx_description
1 polymer ?
#
loop_
_entity_poly.entity_id
_entity_poly.type
_entity_poly.pdbx_seq_one_letter_code
_entity_poly.pdbx_strand_id
1 'polypeptide(L)'
;MLPRMLARVGGRGGEAHIVTASSIAGLISGLGWEISAYRASQLAIVGMTRDLRNELAGSGIGVTVLCPGAVATRMWQAGRNRPAERGGPEAYQRPGALDGRVIDALEVGRRALHAIRENDLYAMTHAERRDVVEAALREQLDAFDRAAEAPV
;
A
#
# COMPACT_ATOMS: atom_id res chain seq x y z
N MET A 1 2.99 16.76 -12.79
CA MET A 1 3.12 15.46 -13.47
C MET A 1 1.81 15.07 -14.16
N LEU A 2 0.67 15.17 -13.48
CA LEU A 2 -0.67 14.88 -14.01
C LEU A 2 -1.05 15.62 -15.32
N PRO A 3 -0.78 16.93 -15.50
CA PRO A 3 -1.08 17.62 -16.76
C PRO A 3 -0.36 17.03 -17.99
N ARG A 4 0.86 16.49 -17.78
CA ARG A 4 1.62 15.82 -18.85
C ARG A 4 1.06 14.44 -19.18
N MET A 5 0.51 13.72 -18.20
CA MET A 5 -0.12 12.41 -18.43
C MET A 5 -1.43 12.59 -19.21
N LEU A 6 -2.29 13.52 -18.79
CA LEU A 6 -3.53 13.86 -19.49
C LEU A 6 -3.28 14.31 -20.94
N ALA A 7 -2.29 15.18 -21.16
CA ALA A 7 -1.91 15.61 -22.52
C ALA A 7 -1.41 14.45 -23.39
N ARG A 8 -0.74 13.45 -22.79
CA ARG A 8 -0.21 12.29 -23.51
C ARG A 8 -1.31 11.29 -23.88
N VAL A 9 -2.28 11.08 -22.99
CA VAL A 9 -3.46 10.25 -23.24
C VAL A 9 -4.34 10.90 -24.31
N GLY A 10 -4.72 12.17 -24.13
CA GLY A 10 -5.58 12.90 -25.05
C GLY A 10 -4.97 13.20 -26.42
N GLY A 11 -3.65 13.36 -26.51
CA GLY A 11 -2.96 13.69 -27.76
C GLY A 11 -2.46 12.49 -28.59
N ARG A 12 -2.44 11.27 -28.03
CA ARG A 12 -1.89 10.09 -28.71
C ARG A 12 -2.77 8.84 -28.68
N GLY A 13 -3.95 8.89 -28.04
CA GLY A 13 -4.83 7.72 -27.91
C GLY A 13 -4.18 6.56 -27.14
N GLY A 14 -3.31 6.87 -26.19
CA GLY A 14 -2.59 5.87 -25.39
C GLY A 14 -3.08 5.80 -23.95
N GLU A 15 -2.91 4.64 -23.31
CA GLU A 15 -3.22 4.43 -21.90
C GLU A 15 -2.03 4.84 -21.01
N ALA A 16 -2.32 5.33 -19.80
CA ALA A 16 -1.30 5.62 -18.80
C ALA A 16 -1.69 5.00 -17.46
N HIS A 17 -0.70 4.76 -16.59
CA HIS A 17 -0.95 4.14 -15.28
C HIS A 17 -0.13 4.81 -14.19
N ILE A 18 -0.75 5.01 -13.03
CA ILE A 18 -0.09 5.48 -11.81
C ILE A 18 -0.02 4.30 -10.83
N VAL A 19 1.18 4.02 -10.33
CA VAL A 19 1.40 3.01 -9.29
C VAL A 19 1.99 3.67 -8.08
N THR A 20 1.36 3.51 -6.93
CA THR A 20 1.90 3.92 -5.64
C THR A 20 2.35 2.68 -4.87
N ALA A 21 3.46 2.78 -4.15
CA ALA A 21 3.94 1.70 -3.27
C ALA A 21 3.48 1.97 -1.84
N SER A 22 2.57 1.14 -1.34
CA SER A 22 2.17 1.09 0.05
C SER A 22 2.74 -0.17 0.74
N SER A 23 2.00 -0.76 1.68
CA SER A 23 2.29 -2.00 2.39
C SER A 23 0.98 -2.64 2.86
N ILE A 24 1.00 -3.95 3.08
CA ILE A 24 -0.08 -4.62 3.83
C ILE A 24 -0.27 -4.01 5.23
N ALA A 25 0.80 -3.42 5.82
CA ALA A 25 0.72 -2.70 7.09
C ALA A 25 -0.26 -1.50 7.06
N GLY A 26 -0.55 -0.95 5.87
CA GLY A 26 -1.56 0.08 5.67
C GLY A 26 -3.00 -0.43 5.71
N LEU A 27 -3.22 -1.74 5.82
CA LEU A 27 -4.54 -2.39 5.72
C LEU A 27 -4.91 -3.22 6.96
N ILE A 28 -3.97 -3.49 7.87
CA ILE A 28 -4.15 -4.43 8.99
C ILE A 28 -3.95 -3.77 10.35
N SER A 29 -4.49 -4.37 11.41
CA SER A 29 -4.33 -3.99 12.82
C SER A 29 -3.32 -4.90 13.57
N GLY A 30 -2.69 -4.38 14.64
CA GLY A 30 -2.11 -5.24 15.69
C GLY A 30 -0.84 -6.03 15.36
N LEU A 31 0.11 -5.52 14.56
CA LEU A 31 1.37 -6.23 14.29
C LEU A 31 2.33 -6.36 15.49
N GLY A 32 1.99 -5.80 16.67
CA GLY A 32 2.81 -5.90 17.88
C GLY A 32 4.17 -5.19 17.82
N TRP A 33 4.42 -4.37 16.80
CA TRP A 33 5.68 -3.67 16.57
C TRP A 33 5.52 -2.15 16.70
N GLU A 34 6.62 -1.46 17.04
CA GLU A 34 6.71 0.01 17.05
C GLU A 34 6.80 0.58 15.62
N ILE A 35 5.69 0.48 14.87
CA ILE A 35 5.62 0.89 13.46
C ILE A 35 4.49 1.88 13.17
N SER A 36 3.99 2.59 14.18
CA SER A 36 2.83 3.49 14.07
C SER A 36 3.02 4.56 12.98
N ALA A 37 4.17 5.22 12.93
CA ALA A 37 4.50 6.23 11.92
C ALA A 37 4.58 5.65 10.50
N TYR A 38 5.19 4.47 10.36
CA TYR A 38 5.23 3.75 9.09
C TYR A 38 3.81 3.41 8.64
N ARG A 39 3.03 2.75 9.49
CA ARG A 39 1.65 2.37 9.21
C ARG A 39 0.76 3.56 8.85
N ALA A 40 0.81 4.65 9.60
CA ALA A 40 0.04 5.86 9.31
C ALA A 40 0.34 6.38 7.91
N SER A 41 1.62 6.37 7.52
CA SER A 41 2.06 6.75 6.17
C SER A 41 1.53 5.79 5.10
N GLN A 42 1.60 4.47 5.34
CA GLN A 42 1.12 3.47 4.38
C GLN A 42 -0.41 3.53 4.20
N LEU A 43 -1.16 3.76 5.29
CA LEU A 43 -2.60 3.98 5.27
C LEU A 43 -2.96 5.24 4.46
N ALA A 44 -2.22 6.34 4.67
CA ALA A 44 -2.42 7.58 3.90
C ALA A 44 -2.21 7.37 2.40
N ILE A 45 -1.19 6.58 2.01
CA ILE A 45 -0.94 6.23 0.60
C ILE A 45 -2.13 5.43 0.03
N VAL A 46 -2.68 4.47 0.77
CA VAL A 46 -3.86 3.71 0.33
C VAL A 46 -5.04 4.66 0.11
N GLY A 47 -5.38 5.49 1.11
CA GLY A 47 -6.48 6.45 1.02
C GLY A 47 -6.33 7.39 -0.18
N MET A 48 -5.18 8.06 -0.29
CA MET A 48 -4.85 8.95 -1.40
C MET A 48 -4.99 8.25 -2.76
N THR A 49 -4.56 7.00 -2.87
CA THR A 49 -4.60 6.27 -4.15
C THR A 49 -6.03 5.88 -4.53
N ARG A 50 -6.89 5.57 -3.56
CA ARG A 50 -8.31 5.31 -3.79
C ARG A 50 -9.02 6.55 -4.33
N ASP A 51 -8.76 7.71 -3.73
CA ASP A 51 -9.37 8.96 -4.16
C ASP A 51 -8.85 9.36 -5.54
N LEU A 52 -7.54 9.23 -5.78
CA LEU A 52 -6.95 9.47 -7.10
C LEU A 52 -7.55 8.58 -8.19
N ARG A 53 -7.89 7.32 -7.88
CA ARG A 53 -8.59 6.43 -8.83
C ARG A 53 -9.96 6.99 -9.22
N ASN A 54 -10.68 7.57 -8.28
CA ASN A 54 -11.98 8.18 -8.53
C ASN A 54 -11.85 9.49 -9.32
N GLU A 55 -10.89 10.34 -8.94
CA GLU A 55 -10.61 11.62 -9.63
C GLU A 55 -10.19 11.43 -11.09
N LEU A 56 -9.52 10.31 -11.41
CA LEU A 56 -9.04 9.99 -12.74
C LEU A 56 -9.99 9.06 -13.52
N ALA A 57 -11.16 8.73 -12.98
CA ALA A 57 -12.15 7.92 -13.68
C ALA A 57 -12.54 8.58 -15.03
N GLY A 58 -12.54 7.78 -16.10
CA GLY A 58 -12.86 8.27 -17.46
C GLY A 58 -11.72 9.05 -18.15
N SER A 59 -10.60 9.31 -17.47
CA SER A 59 -9.45 10.03 -18.06
C SER A 59 -8.53 9.17 -18.93
N GLY A 60 -8.75 7.84 -18.96
CA GLY A 60 -7.83 6.88 -19.58
C GLY A 60 -6.54 6.62 -18.79
N ILE A 61 -6.50 7.05 -17.51
CA ILE A 61 -5.39 6.80 -16.58
C ILE A 61 -5.82 5.78 -15.53
N GLY A 62 -5.19 4.61 -15.54
CA GLY A 62 -5.35 3.59 -14.50
C GLY A 62 -4.57 3.97 -13.22
N VAL A 63 -5.05 3.48 -12.08
CA VAL A 63 -4.42 3.75 -10.77
C VAL A 63 -4.42 2.48 -9.93
N THR A 64 -3.24 2.10 -9.43
CA THR A 64 -3.02 0.91 -8.59
C THR A 64 -2.19 1.28 -7.36
N VAL A 65 -2.59 0.79 -6.19
CA VAL A 65 -1.74 0.74 -5.00
C VAL A 65 -1.15 -0.66 -4.85
N LEU A 66 0.18 -0.73 -4.79
CA LEU A 66 0.93 -1.94 -4.50
C LEU A 66 1.03 -2.12 -2.99
N CYS A 67 0.57 -3.26 -2.47
CA CYS A 67 0.52 -3.54 -1.03
C CYS A 67 1.32 -4.80 -0.69
N PRO A 68 2.65 -4.71 -0.56
CA PRO A 68 3.46 -5.88 -0.23
C PRO A 68 3.40 -6.28 1.24
N GLY A 69 3.48 -7.59 1.49
CA GLY A 69 3.89 -8.16 2.76
C GLY A 69 5.41 -8.30 2.87
N ALA A 70 5.91 -9.44 3.32
CA ALA A 70 7.35 -9.68 3.49
C ALA A 70 8.09 -9.85 2.15
N VAL A 71 9.03 -8.95 1.85
CA VAL A 71 9.84 -8.99 0.62
C VAL A 71 11.34 -9.02 0.96
N ALA A 72 12.10 -9.88 0.28
CA ALA A 72 13.56 -9.99 0.41
C ALA A 72 14.26 -8.77 -0.21
N THR A 73 14.31 -7.68 0.55
CA THR A 73 15.00 -6.43 0.18
C THR A 73 15.85 -5.92 1.35
N ARG A 74 16.62 -4.85 1.10
CA ARG A 74 17.35 -4.13 2.15
C ARG A 74 16.47 -3.17 2.96
N MET A 75 15.14 -3.34 3.00
CA MET A 75 14.23 -2.46 3.77
C MET A 75 14.58 -2.43 5.27
N TRP A 76 15.00 -3.57 5.83
CA TRP A 76 15.39 -3.66 7.25
C TRP A 76 16.64 -2.86 7.60
N GLN A 77 17.41 -2.45 6.60
CA GLN A 77 18.57 -1.59 6.77
C GLN A 77 18.23 -0.13 6.41
N ALA A 78 16.94 0.24 6.27
CA ALA A 78 16.50 1.53 5.71
C ALA A 78 16.96 2.75 6.52
N GLY A 79 17.28 2.57 7.80
CA GLY A 79 17.89 3.64 8.59
C GLY A 79 19.18 4.18 7.99
N ARG A 80 19.89 3.41 7.14
CA ARG A 80 21.02 3.92 6.32
C ARG A 80 20.66 5.05 5.36
N ASN A 81 19.38 5.17 4.99
CA ASN A 81 18.87 6.18 4.05
C ASN A 81 18.32 7.42 4.77
N ARG A 82 18.35 7.46 6.12
CA ARG A 82 17.79 8.56 6.89
C ARG A 82 18.59 9.85 6.64
N PRO A 83 17.97 10.93 6.14
CA PRO A 83 18.67 12.17 5.82
C PRO A 83 19.34 12.80 7.04
N ALA A 84 20.43 13.54 6.83
CA ALA A 84 21.20 14.17 7.90
C ALA A 84 20.36 15.15 8.72
N GLU A 85 19.52 15.94 8.07
CA GLU A 85 18.57 16.88 8.67
C GLU A 85 17.45 16.20 9.49
N ARG A 86 17.33 14.87 9.41
CA ARG A 86 16.41 14.05 10.21
C ARG A 86 17.13 13.20 11.26
N GLY A 87 18.42 13.44 11.51
CA GLY A 87 19.23 12.71 12.49
C GLY A 87 20.27 11.77 11.86
N GLY A 88 20.37 11.71 10.53
CA GLY A 88 21.35 10.91 9.82
C GLY A 88 21.12 9.39 9.94
N PRO A 89 22.03 8.58 9.39
CA PRO A 89 21.92 7.13 9.38
C PRO A 89 21.75 6.53 10.78
N GLU A 90 20.74 5.69 10.95
CA GLU A 90 20.44 5.02 12.21
C GLU A 90 20.33 3.51 12.00
N ALA A 91 20.81 2.72 12.96
CA ALA A 91 20.64 1.28 12.90
C ALA A 91 19.18 0.92 13.25
N TYR A 92 18.45 0.39 12.29
CA TYR A 92 17.13 -0.19 12.56
C TYR A 92 17.28 -1.68 12.85
N GLN A 93 16.90 -2.10 14.05
CA GLN A 93 16.78 -3.52 14.35
C GLN A 93 15.41 -4.01 13.88
N ARG A 94 15.41 -5.03 13.03
CA ARG A 94 14.18 -5.69 12.60
C ARG A 94 13.48 -6.30 13.83
N PRO A 95 12.20 -6.00 14.05
CA PRO A 95 11.41 -6.74 15.02
C PRO A 95 11.21 -8.17 14.51
N GLY A 96 11.72 -9.16 15.25
CA GLY A 96 11.38 -10.58 15.14
C GLY A 96 11.38 -11.24 13.73
N ALA A 97 10.79 -12.44 13.70
CA ALA A 97 10.50 -13.14 12.44
C ALA A 97 9.42 -12.37 11.65
N LEU A 98 9.50 -12.45 10.32
CA LEU A 98 8.42 -11.94 9.48
C LEU A 98 7.38 -13.04 9.42
N ASP A 99 6.14 -12.72 9.76
CA ASP A 99 5.05 -13.67 9.64
C ASP A 99 4.72 -13.89 8.16
N GLY A 100 4.58 -15.16 7.77
CA GLY A 100 4.21 -15.57 6.42
C GLY A 100 5.37 -15.69 5.45
N ARG A 101 5.03 -15.77 4.16
CA ARG A 101 6.00 -16.08 3.10
C ARG A 101 6.86 -14.85 2.77
N VAL A 102 8.18 -15.02 2.70
CA VAL A 102 9.06 -14.02 2.10
C VAL A 102 9.16 -14.27 0.60
N ILE A 103 8.89 -13.25 -0.22
CA ILE A 103 9.03 -13.31 -1.69
C ILE A 103 10.16 -12.39 -2.16
N ASP A 104 10.68 -12.61 -3.37
CA ASP A 104 11.67 -11.72 -3.98
C ASP A 104 11.03 -10.50 -4.66
N ALA A 105 11.84 -9.51 -5.01
CA ALA A 105 11.39 -8.27 -5.65
C ALA A 105 10.87 -8.48 -7.09
N LEU A 106 11.32 -9.52 -7.79
CA LEU A 106 10.88 -9.81 -9.15
C LEU A 106 9.45 -10.36 -9.15
N GLU A 107 9.13 -11.22 -8.18
CA GLU A 107 7.78 -11.71 -7.93
C GLU A 107 6.81 -10.55 -7.62
N VAL A 108 7.22 -9.59 -6.78
CA VAL A 108 6.46 -8.35 -6.55
C VAL A 108 6.23 -7.58 -7.86
N GLY A 109 7.29 -7.43 -8.67
CA GLY A 109 7.20 -6.76 -9.98
C GLY A 109 6.23 -7.43 -10.95
N ARG A 110 6.19 -8.77 -10.99
CA ARG A 110 5.24 -9.53 -11.83
C ARG A 110 3.79 -9.30 -11.39
N ARG A 111 3.54 -9.28 -10.09
CA ARG A 111 2.19 -9.05 -9.55
C ARG A 111 1.72 -7.62 -9.76
N ALA A 112 2.62 -6.64 -9.58
CA ALA A 112 2.34 -5.26 -9.92
C ALA A 112 2.00 -5.11 -11.41
N LEU A 113 2.77 -5.73 -12.30
CA LEU A 113 2.52 -5.71 -13.75
C LEU A 113 1.16 -6.33 -14.12
N HIS A 114 0.77 -7.43 -13.46
CA HIS A 114 -0.54 -8.04 -13.66
C HIS A 114 -1.66 -7.07 -13.27
N ALA A 115 -1.62 -6.52 -12.05
CA ALA A 115 -2.62 -5.57 -11.58
C ALA A 115 -2.72 -4.30 -12.46
N ILE A 116 -1.59 -3.83 -13.00
CA ILE A 116 -1.57 -2.71 -13.96
C ILE A 116 -2.34 -3.08 -15.23
N ARG A 117 -2.08 -4.27 -15.80
CA ARG A 117 -2.73 -4.73 -17.04
C ARG A 117 -4.23 -4.95 -16.87
N GLU A 118 -4.65 -5.47 -15.72
CA GLU A 118 -6.07 -5.66 -15.39
C GLU A 118 -6.75 -4.39 -14.85
N ASN A 119 -5.97 -3.31 -14.70
CA ASN A 119 -6.41 -2.06 -14.10
C ASN A 119 -7.01 -2.24 -12.69
N ASP A 120 -6.46 -3.17 -11.91
CA ASP A 120 -6.84 -3.41 -10.52
C ASP A 120 -6.40 -2.27 -9.63
N LEU A 121 -7.28 -1.85 -8.71
CA LEU A 121 -6.92 -0.85 -7.71
C LEU A 121 -5.87 -1.38 -6.72
N TYR A 122 -5.92 -2.66 -6.35
CA TYR A 122 -5.01 -3.24 -5.35
C TYR A 122 -4.13 -4.32 -5.96
N ALA A 123 -2.81 -4.13 -5.93
CA ALA A 123 -1.84 -5.19 -6.20
C ALA A 123 -1.39 -5.83 -4.88
N MET A 124 -2.07 -6.89 -4.45
CA MET A 124 -1.69 -7.66 -3.25
C MET A 124 -0.61 -8.69 -3.58
N THR A 125 0.45 -8.78 -2.77
CA THR A 125 1.55 -9.74 -3.02
C THR A 125 1.58 -10.95 -2.11
N HIS A 126 0.70 -11.03 -1.10
CA HIS A 126 0.67 -12.12 -0.12
C HIS A 126 -0.79 -12.54 0.12
N ALA A 127 -1.31 -13.38 -0.77
CA ALA A 127 -2.72 -13.80 -0.73
C ALA A 127 -3.07 -14.58 0.54
N GLU A 128 -2.08 -15.27 1.13
CA GLU A 128 -2.23 -15.99 2.40
C GLU A 128 -2.50 -15.07 3.60
N ARG A 129 -2.34 -13.74 3.43
CA ARG A 129 -2.59 -12.74 4.47
C ARG A 129 -3.99 -12.12 4.40
N ARG A 130 -4.90 -12.73 3.63
CA ARG A 130 -6.29 -12.26 3.51
C ARG A 130 -6.98 -12.22 4.87
N ASP A 131 -6.73 -13.21 5.71
CA ASP A 131 -7.26 -13.36 7.07
C ASP A 131 -6.99 -12.15 7.96
N VAL A 132 -5.76 -11.62 7.96
CA VAL A 132 -5.38 -10.48 8.81
C VAL A 132 -5.99 -9.16 8.31
N VAL A 133 -6.25 -9.04 7.01
CA VAL A 133 -6.99 -7.91 6.44
C VAL A 133 -8.47 -8.01 6.81
N GLU A 134 -9.06 -9.21 6.71
CA GLU A 134 -10.45 -9.42 7.12
C GLU A 134 -10.66 -9.14 8.61
N ALA A 135 -9.73 -9.56 9.47
CA ALA A 135 -9.79 -9.27 10.89
C ALA A 135 -9.79 -7.76 11.17
N ALA A 136 -8.93 -6.99 10.48
CA ALA A 136 -8.87 -5.54 10.63
C ALA A 136 -10.12 -4.82 10.13
N LEU A 137 -10.74 -5.31 9.06
CA LEU A 137 -12.02 -4.78 8.58
C LEU A 137 -13.16 -5.17 9.53
N ARG A 138 -13.17 -6.40 10.05
CA ARG A 138 -14.19 -6.86 11.01
C ARG A 138 -14.18 -6.02 12.28
N GLU A 139 -13.01 -5.65 12.80
CA GLU A 139 -12.90 -4.73 13.93
C GLU A 139 -13.67 -3.40 13.72
N GLN A 140 -13.62 -2.86 12.49
CA GLN A 140 -14.35 -1.66 12.13
C GLN A 140 -15.86 -1.91 11.99
N LEU A 141 -16.24 -3.03 11.36
CA LEU A 141 -17.64 -3.41 11.20
C LEU A 141 -18.33 -3.62 12.55
N ASP A 142 -17.68 -4.35 13.47
CA ASP A 142 -18.18 -4.56 14.82
C ASP A 142 -18.36 -3.22 15.57
N ALA A 143 -17.58 -2.19 15.24
CA ALA A 143 -17.74 -0.85 15.82
C ALA A 143 -18.99 -0.12 15.30
N PHE A 144 -19.36 -0.32 14.03
CA PHE A 144 -20.63 0.18 13.49
C PHE A 144 -21.82 -0.50 14.16
N ASP A 145 -21.75 -1.82 14.36
CA ASP A 145 -22.82 -2.59 15.02
C ASP A 145 -23.05 -2.08 16.45
N ARG A 146 -21.98 -1.89 17.22
CA ARG A 146 -22.07 -1.28 18.57
C ARG A 146 -22.62 0.14 18.54
N ALA A 147 -22.28 0.94 17.54
CA ALA A 147 -22.78 2.31 17.42
C ALA A 147 -24.29 2.34 17.12
N ALA A 148 -24.81 1.35 16.38
CA ALA A 148 -26.23 1.23 16.09
C ALA A 148 -27.07 0.88 17.34
N GLU A 149 -26.47 0.21 18.32
CA GLU A 149 -27.10 -0.19 19.59
C GLU A 149 -26.90 0.84 20.71
N ALA A 150 -26.08 1.87 20.50
CA ALA A 150 -25.76 2.85 21.51
C ALA A 150 -26.97 3.75 21.85
N PRO A 151 -27.27 4.00 23.14
CA PRO A 151 -28.31 4.94 23.52
C PRO A 151 -27.96 6.37 23.04
N VAL A 152 -28.95 7.08 22.50
CA VAL A 152 -28.87 8.47 22.02
C VAL A 152 -29.03 9.46 23.17
#